data_AF-A0A0E2AK51-F1
#
_entry.id   AF-A0A0E2AK51-F1
#
_cell.length_a   1.000
_cell.length_b   1.000
_cell.length_c   1.000
_cell.angle_alpha   90.00
_cell.angle_beta   90.00
_cell.angle_gamma   90.00
#
_symmetry.space_group_name_H-M   'P 1'
#
loop_
_entity.id
_entity.type
_entity.pdbx_description
1 polymer ?
#
loop_
_entity_poly.entity_id
_entity_poly.type
_entity_poly.pdbx_seq_one_letter_code
_entity_poly.pdbx_strand_id
1 'polypeptide(L)'
;MNKRIFLVIGIIILFIMIAIGASTYTIIHSLIQKEKETFKPQVENILKEAVINNIAQKTKGLALNGLSNSPKKIGTYETRTFCSKDTLFTYQHKIQDIDTEILFTRQLGLLIMDSLQSCDIQALIIKDLNKNDIKGYINTGIIVSKHLQREIWSQPSNSIPRNAEMITYRLENEIVNVDYIMYIDYSFSTLWKRMPKTNIYINLVVEVILIYTITLFVLYYRKQQKNRSVSTVDITSDPNIITDPISVDNTVETEKQTNSTIKKELSFKDQFVFEKDFVLFNDRPIKMPNQQQKILIFFLNRPNYRVNKHELKEEFWPKNSDPTNNMTSAINKLKKILEEINSKYTIITDKTNEEYYVLIRDKSAEKI
;
A
#
# COMPACT_ATOMS: atom_id res chain seq x y z
N MET A 1 39.30 1.66 19.36
CA MET A 1 38.25 2.67 19.07
C MET A 1 37.16 2.62 20.15
N ASN A 2 36.83 3.75 20.77
CA ASN A 2 35.90 3.82 21.92
C ASN A 2 34.46 3.45 21.50
N LYS A 3 33.74 2.68 22.34
CA LYS A 3 32.32 2.29 22.11
C LYS A 3 31.43 3.52 21.82
N ARG A 4 31.75 4.66 22.43
CA ARG A 4 31.07 5.95 22.22
C ARG A 4 31.23 6.49 20.79
N ILE A 5 32.42 6.41 20.20
CA ILE A 5 32.69 6.86 18.83
C ILE A 5 31.87 6.01 17.83
N PHE A 6 31.79 4.71 18.06
CA PHE A 6 31.02 3.81 17.19
C PHE A 6 29.50 4.07 17.27
N LEU A 7 28.97 4.32 18.46
CA LEU A 7 27.56 4.66 18.66
C LEU A 7 27.19 5.99 17.97
N VAL A 8 28.08 6.98 18.04
CA VAL A 8 27.91 8.26 17.33
C VAL A 8 27.88 8.05 15.82
N ILE A 9 28.79 7.25 15.26
CA ILE A 9 28.81 6.94 13.82
C ILE A 9 27.52 6.22 13.38
N GLY A 10 27.04 5.25 14.16
CA GLY A 10 25.79 4.54 13.86
C GLY A 10 24.56 5.46 13.85
N ILE A 11 24.50 6.41 14.78
CA ILE A 11 23.43 7.42 14.81
C ILE A 11 23.51 8.34 13.58
N ILE A 12 24.70 8.79 13.21
CA ILE A 12 24.90 9.63 12.01
C ILE A 12 24.42 8.91 10.75
N ILE A 13 24.76 7.63 10.58
CA ILE A 13 24.31 6.82 9.44
C ILE A 13 22.78 6.71 9.43
N LEU A 14 22.15 6.48 10.59
CA LEU A 14 20.68 6.43 10.68
C LEU A 14 20.02 7.76 10.26
N PHE A 15 20.56 8.90 10.68
CA PHE A 15 20.06 10.21 10.24
C PHE A 15 20.24 10.43 8.74
N ILE A 16 21.37 10.01 8.17
CA ILE A 16 21.61 10.07 6.72
C ILE A 16 20.58 9.20 5.98
N MET A 17 20.28 7.99 6.47
CA MET A 17 19.28 7.11 5.88
C MET A 17 17.88 7.74 5.87
N ILE A 18 17.47 8.33 7.00
CA ILE A 18 16.17 8.99 7.12
C ILE A 18 16.11 10.21 6.18
N ALA A 19 17.18 11.01 6.13
CA ALA A 19 17.26 12.19 5.27
C ALA A 19 17.18 11.81 3.78
N ILE A 20 17.88 10.75 3.38
CA ILE A 20 17.84 10.24 2.00
C ILE A 20 16.46 9.69 1.68
N GLY A 21 15.86 8.87 2.55
CA GLY A 21 14.50 8.36 2.34
C GLY A 21 13.44 9.45 2.25
N ALA A 22 13.53 10.49 3.07
CA ALA A 22 12.66 11.65 2.98
C ALA A 22 12.87 12.43 1.67
N SER A 23 14.13 12.60 1.24
CA SER A 23 14.47 13.27 -0.02
C SER A 23 13.99 12.49 -1.24
N THR A 24 14.17 11.17 -1.29
CA THR A 24 13.68 10.35 -2.41
C THR A 24 12.16 10.36 -2.47
N TYR A 25 11.46 10.30 -1.33
CA TYR A 25 10.01 10.44 -1.29
C TYR A 25 9.53 11.79 -1.83
N THR A 26 10.13 12.90 -1.40
CA THR A 26 9.71 14.23 -1.87
C THR A 26 10.00 14.43 -3.35
N ILE A 27 11.12 13.92 -3.85
CA ILE A 27 11.45 13.94 -5.28
C ILE A 27 10.43 13.12 -6.07
N ILE A 28 10.14 11.88 -5.68
CA ILE A 28 9.15 11.04 -6.37
C ILE A 28 7.77 11.72 -6.35
N HIS A 29 7.34 12.22 -5.20
CA HIS A 29 6.05 12.90 -5.07
C HIS A 29 5.97 14.15 -5.97
N SER A 30 7.03 14.97 -6.00
CA SER A 30 7.12 16.14 -6.88
C SER A 30 7.06 15.74 -8.36
N LEU A 31 7.72 14.64 -8.75
CA LEU A 31 7.67 14.13 -10.11
C LEU A 31 6.28 13.61 -10.48
N ILE A 32 5.61 12.89 -9.58
CA ILE A 32 4.20 12.49 -9.76
C ILE A 32 3.35 13.72 -10.03
N GLN A 33 3.47 14.75 -9.17
CA GLN A 33 2.64 15.94 -9.28
C GLN A 33 2.90 16.70 -10.58
N LYS A 34 4.17 16.83 -10.97
CA LYS A 34 4.55 17.46 -12.23
C LYS A 34 3.98 16.73 -13.44
N GLU A 35 4.03 15.41 -13.44
CA GLU A 35 3.44 14.60 -14.52
C GLU A 35 1.93 14.81 -14.58
N LYS A 36 1.22 14.74 -13.45
CA LYS A 36 -0.22 14.98 -13.39
C LYS A 36 -0.60 16.34 -13.96
N GLU A 37 0.11 17.41 -13.59
CA GLU A 37 -0.11 18.76 -14.15
C GLU A 37 0.18 18.82 -15.66
N THR A 38 1.16 18.06 -16.15
CA THR A 38 1.56 18.09 -17.57
C THR A 38 0.47 17.54 -18.49
N PHE A 39 -0.24 16.48 -18.09
CA PHE A 39 -1.30 15.90 -18.92
C PHE A 39 -2.72 16.24 -18.44
N LYS A 40 -2.87 17.03 -17.37
CA LYS A 40 -4.15 17.58 -16.93
C LYS A 40 -4.96 18.26 -18.05
N PRO A 41 -4.38 19.07 -18.96
CA PRO A 41 -5.14 19.65 -20.07
C PRO A 41 -5.75 18.60 -21.01
N GLN A 42 -5.07 17.46 -21.20
CA GLN A 42 -5.59 16.35 -22.00
C GLN A 42 -6.83 15.74 -21.32
N VAL A 43 -6.78 15.57 -20.00
CA VAL A 43 -7.87 14.98 -19.21
C VAL A 43 -9.06 15.94 -19.09
N GLU A 44 -8.81 17.24 -18.95
CA GLU A 44 -9.82 18.30 -19.05
C GLU A 44 -10.54 18.27 -20.41
N ASN A 45 -9.79 18.12 -21.49
CA ASN A 45 -10.39 18.03 -22.83
C ASN A 45 -11.24 16.76 -22.99
N ILE A 46 -10.81 15.61 -22.43
CA ILE A 46 -11.60 14.38 -22.43
C ILE A 46 -12.94 14.58 -21.70
N LEU A 47 -12.93 15.23 -20.53
CA LEU A 47 -14.17 15.55 -19.82
C LEU A 47 -15.10 16.43 -20.68
N LYS A 48 -14.55 17.49 -21.26
CA LYS A 48 -15.30 18.41 -22.13
C LYS A 48 -15.92 17.68 -23.33
N GLU A 49 -15.13 16.88 -24.04
CA GLU A 49 -15.60 16.13 -25.21
C GLU A 49 -16.66 15.08 -24.82
N ALA A 50 -16.48 14.38 -23.71
CA ALA A 50 -17.46 13.41 -23.21
C ALA A 50 -18.80 14.06 -22.87
N VAL A 51 -18.79 15.25 -22.26
CA VAL A 51 -20.01 16.02 -21.96
C VAL A 51 -20.73 16.42 -23.25
N ILE A 52 -20.01 17.01 -24.21
CA ILE A 52 -20.56 17.45 -25.49
C ILE A 52 -21.14 16.26 -26.26
N ASN A 53 -20.40 15.16 -26.33
CA ASN A 53 -20.80 13.95 -27.02
C ASN A 53 -22.04 13.31 -26.37
N ASN A 54 -22.09 13.24 -25.04
CA ASN A 54 -23.25 12.71 -24.32
C ASN A 54 -24.51 13.52 -24.64
N ILE A 55 -24.42 14.85 -24.54
CA ILE A 55 -25.54 15.75 -24.82
C ILE A 55 -25.99 15.59 -26.29
N ALA A 56 -25.05 15.59 -27.24
CA ALA A 56 -25.36 15.43 -28.65
C ALA A 56 -26.01 14.07 -28.97
N GLN A 57 -25.52 12.98 -28.36
CA GLN A 57 -26.08 11.63 -28.56
C GLN A 57 -27.49 11.51 -27.98
N LYS A 58 -27.70 11.98 -26.75
CA LYS A 58 -29.02 11.89 -26.09
C LYS A 58 -30.08 12.79 -26.72
N THR A 59 -29.66 13.89 -27.34
CA THR A 59 -30.59 14.78 -28.05
C THR A 59 -30.81 14.39 -29.52
N LYS A 60 -30.11 13.37 -30.03
CA LYS A 60 -30.30 12.87 -31.38
C LYS A 60 -31.71 12.29 -31.54
N GLY A 61 -32.57 13.00 -32.26
CA GLY A 61 -33.97 12.59 -32.50
C GLY A 61 -34.97 13.08 -31.45
N LEU A 62 -34.53 13.85 -30.43
CA LEU A 62 -35.46 14.55 -29.55
C LEU A 62 -35.90 15.86 -30.19
N ALA A 63 -37.21 15.99 -30.43
CA ALA A 63 -37.81 17.28 -30.72
C ALA A 63 -37.88 18.07 -29.39
N LEU A 64 -36.90 18.95 -29.16
CA LEU A 64 -36.90 19.89 -28.03
C LEU A 64 -37.95 20.98 -28.28
N ASN A 65 -39.23 20.61 -28.22
CA ASN A 65 -40.34 21.51 -28.45
C ASN A 65 -40.33 22.64 -27.40
N GLY A 66 -40.33 23.90 -27.84
CA GLY A 66 -40.30 25.09 -26.99
C GLY A 66 -38.90 25.68 -26.71
N LEU A 67 -37.84 24.97 -27.10
CA LEU A 67 -36.44 25.42 -27.02
C LEU A 67 -35.95 25.63 -28.45
N SER A 68 -36.02 26.87 -28.95
CA SER A 68 -35.59 27.19 -30.33
C SER A 68 -34.15 26.74 -30.54
N ASN A 69 -33.93 25.71 -31.36
CA ASN A 69 -32.60 25.21 -31.74
C ASN A 69 -31.87 26.15 -32.72
N SER A 70 -32.45 27.30 -33.05
CA SER A 70 -31.86 28.30 -33.92
C SER A 70 -31.76 29.61 -33.15
N PRO A 71 -30.57 29.93 -32.59
CA PRO A 71 -30.33 31.25 -32.03
C PRO A 71 -30.47 32.31 -33.15
N LYS A 72 -31.10 33.45 -32.85
CA LYS A 72 -31.08 34.62 -33.76
C LYS A 72 -29.66 35.18 -33.87
N LYS A 73 -29.48 36.24 -34.68
CA LYS A 73 -28.17 36.86 -34.96
C LYS A 73 -27.29 36.98 -33.70
N ILE A 74 -26.04 36.51 -33.81
CA ILE A 74 -24.99 36.64 -32.79
C ILE A 74 -24.91 38.10 -32.31
N GLY A 75 -24.78 38.29 -31.00
CA GLY A 75 -24.64 39.59 -30.35
C GLY A 75 -25.96 40.27 -29.95
N THR A 76 -27.11 39.71 -30.34
CA THR A 76 -28.43 40.23 -29.94
C THR A 76 -28.90 39.67 -28.60
N TYR A 77 -29.66 40.47 -27.86
CA TYR A 77 -30.36 40.02 -26.66
C TYR A 77 -31.72 39.45 -27.04
N GLU A 78 -32.05 38.29 -26.50
CA GLU A 78 -33.35 37.66 -26.63
C GLU A 78 -34.01 37.51 -25.27
N THR A 79 -35.32 37.80 -25.25
CA THR A 79 -36.16 37.49 -24.11
C THR A 79 -36.55 36.03 -24.17
N ARG A 80 -36.11 35.25 -23.19
CA ARG A 80 -36.42 33.82 -23.05
C ARG A 80 -37.31 33.61 -21.83
N THR A 81 -38.20 32.64 -21.93
CA THR A 81 -39.07 32.25 -20.82
C THR A 81 -38.81 30.80 -20.50
N PHE A 82 -38.45 30.55 -19.24
CA PHE A 82 -38.29 29.21 -18.70
C PHE A 82 -39.53 28.84 -17.89
N CYS A 83 -40.08 27.66 -18.15
CA CYS A 83 -41.24 27.12 -17.46
C CYS A 83 -40.87 25.77 -16.83
N SER A 84 -40.84 25.70 -15.50
CA SER A 84 -40.79 24.46 -14.73
C SER A 84 -42.19 24.09 -14.23
N LYS A 85 -42.30 22.99 -13.46
CA LYS A 85 -43.58 22.58 -12.85
C LYS A 85 -44.19 23.67 -11.96
N ASP A 86 -43.34 24.41 -11.24
CA ASP A 86 -43.77 25.31 -10.16
C ASP A 86 -43.30 26.76 -10.35
N THR A 87 -42.61 27.09 -11.45
CA THR A 87 -42.02 28.42 -11.63
C THR A 87 -41.93 28.81 -13.11
N LEU A 88 -42.36 30.04 -13.39
CA LEU A 88 -42.19 30.71 -14.67
C LEU A 88 -41.33 31.96 -14.44
N PHE A 89 -40.22 32.10 -15.15
CA PHE A 89 -39.49 33.36 -15.16
C PHE A 89 -38.95 33.68 -16.54
N THR A 90 -38.92 34.98 -16.82
CA THR A 90 -38.50 35.56 -18.09
C THR A 90 -37.20 36.30 -17.86
N TYR A 91 -36.22 36.10 -18.75
CA TYR A 91 -34.89 36.69 -18.62
C TYR A 91 -34.37 37.15 -19.99
N GLN A 92 -33.46 38.12 -19.97
CA GLN A 92 -32.73 38.55 -21.16
C GLN A 92 -31.45 37.74 -21.26
N HIS A 93 -31.22 37.15 -22.43
CA HIS A 93 -30.06 36.34 -22.73
C HIS A 93 -29.33 36.88 -23.95
N LYS A 94 -28.01 37.02 -23.87
CA LYS A 94 -27.20 37.49 -25.00
C LYS A 94 -26.63 36.31 -25.77
N ILE A 95 -26.97 36.19 -27.04
CA ILE A 95 -26.41 35.15 -27.93
C ILE A 95 -24.94 35.47 -28.19
N GLN A 96 -24.04 34.69 -27.60
CA GLN A 96 -22.59 34.85 -27.79
C GLN A 96 -22.06 33.96 -28.91
N ASP A 97 -22.46 32.69 -28.95
CA ASP A 97 -22.00 31.69 -29.89
C ASP A 97 -23.10 30.65 -30.18
N ILE A 98 -23.29 30.32 -31.47
CA ILE A 98 -24.40 29.48 -31.91
C ILE A 98 -24.26 28.04 -31.38
N ASP A 99 -23.05 27.48 -31.41
CA ASP A 99 -22.82 26.09 -31.00
C ASP A 99 -22.97 25.94 -29.48
N THR A 100 -22.47 26.92 -28.73
CA THR A 100 -22.63 27.00 -27.28
C THR A 100 -24.11 27.15 -26.90
N GLU A 101 -24.88 27.97 -27.64
CA GLU A 101 -26.32 28.11 -27.43
C GLU A 101 -27.09 26.81 -27.68
N ILE A 102 -26.78 26.11 -28.76
CA ILE A 102 -27.38 24.81 -29.08
C ILE A 102 -27.05 23.80 -27.98
N LEU A 103 -25.80 23.78 -27.50
CA LEU A 103 -25.36 22.90 -26.43
C LEU A 103 -26.12 23.16 -25.13
N PHE A 104 -26.26 24.43 -24.73
CA PHE A 104 -27.02 24.82 -23.53
C PHE A 104 -28.49 24.46 -23.63
N THR A 105 -29.11 24.75 -24.77
CA THR A 105 -30.51 24.43 -25.05
C THR A 105 -30.77 22.92 -24.89
N ARG A 106 -29.88 22.10 -25.46
CA ARG A 106 -29.92 20.64 -25.34
C ARG A 106 -29.69 20.15 -23.92
N GLN A 107 -28.69 20.69 -23.23
CA GLN A 107 -28.39 20.37 -21.84
C GLN A 107 -29.58 20.66 -20.93
N LEU A 108 -30.16 21.86 -21.04
CA LEU A 108 -31.30 22.28 -20.24
C LEU A 108 -32.52 21.39 -20.50
N GLY A 109 -32.80 21.06 -21.77
CA GLY A 109 -33.84 20.10 -22.12
C GLY A 109 -33.64 18.74 -21.45
N LEU A 110 -32.44 18.18 -21.51
CA LEU A 110 -32.11 16.91 -20.86
C LEU A 110 -32.22 16.97 -19.33
N LEU A 111 -31.92 18.12 -18.71
CA LEU A 111 -32.07 18.33 -17.27
C LEU A 111 -33.55 18.36 -16.85
N ILE A 112 -34.40 19.09 -17.59
CA ILE A 112 -35.85 19.16 -17.34
C ILE A 112 -36.49 17.77 -17.51
N MET A 113 -36.05 17.01 -18.51
CA MET A 113 -36.54 15.67 -18.82
C MET A 113 -35.97 14.57 -17.91
N ASP A 114 -35.15 14.93 -16.93
CA ASP A 114 -34.42 13.96 -16.09
C ASP A 114 -33.63 12.89 -16.89
N SER A 115 -33.19 13.27 -18.08
CA SER A 115 -32.52 12.39 -19.04
C SER A 115 -31.01 12.48 -18.97
N LEU A 116 -30.46 13.47 -18.26
CA LEU A 116 -29.02 13.64 -18.09
C LEU A 116 -28.51 12.81 -16.91
N GLN A 117 -27.71 11.79 -17.18
CA GLN A 117 -27.14 10.91 -16.17
C GLN A 117 -25.61 10.99 -16.19
N SER A 118 -24.98 10.97 -15.01
CA SER A 118 -23.53 11.04 -14.84
C SER A 118 -22.82 9.77 -15.31
N CYS A 119 -23.47 8.61 -15.20
CA CYS A 119 -22.92 7.31 -15.61
C CYS A 119 -22.62 7.23 -17.11
N ASP A 120 -23.46 7.85 -17.96
CA ASP A 120 -23.24 7.90 -19.41
C ASP A 120 -21.98 8.69 -19.76
N ILE A 121 -21.77 9.81 -19.05
CA ILE A 121 -20.56 10.64 -19.19
C ILE A 121 -19.34 9.86 -18.70
N GLN A 122 -19.45 9.15 -17.57
CA GLN A 122 -18.37 8.29 -17.07
C GLN A 122 -17.97 7.22 -18.08
N ALA A 123 -18.94 6.58 -18.75
CA ALA A 123 -18.66 5.55 -19.75
C ALA A 123 -17.87 6.11 -20.95
N LEU A 124 -18.22 7.30 -21.43
CA LEU A 124 -17.48 7.99 -22.49
C LEU A 124 -16.06 8.36 -22.05
N ILE A 125 -15.92 8.91 -20.84
CA ILE A 125 -14.62 9.24 -20.25
C ILE A 125 -13.74 8.00 -20.12
N ILE A 126 -14.26 6.89 -19.59
CA ILE A 126 -13.51 5.63 -19.46
C ILE A 126 -13.03 5.16 -20.84
N LYS A 127 -13.88 5.23 -21.86
CA LYS A 127 -13.54 4.84 -23.23
C LYS A 127 -12.38 5.68 -23.77
N ASP A 128 -12.45 7.00 -23.62
CA ASP A 128 -11.45 7.92 -24.16
C ASP A 128 -10.14 7.88 -23.36
N LEU A 129 -10.18 7.72 -22.04
CA LEU A 129 -8.99 7.51 -21.21
C LEU A 129 -8.28 6.20 -21.56
N ASN A 130 -9.03 5.11 -21.75
CA ASN A 130 -8.45 3.83 -22.18
C ASN A 130 -7.77 3.93 -23.54
N LYS A 131 -8.33 4.68 -24.49
CA LYS A 131 -7.71 4.95 -25.80
C LYS A 131 -6.34 5.65 -25.66
N ASN A 132 -6.16 6.42 -24.60
CA ASN A 132 -4.92 7.14 -24.29
C ASN A 132 -4.00 6.40 -23.29
N ASP A 133 -4.27 5.12 -23.00
CA ASP A 133 -3.58 4.29 -21.98
C ASP A 133 -3.54 4.94 -20.59
N ILE A 134 -4.56 5.75 -20.27
CA ILE A 134 -4.76 6.35 -18.95
C ILE A 134 -5.74 5.46 -18.20
N LYS A 135 -5.26 4.83 -17.13
CA LYS A 135 -6.04 3.93 -16.27
C LYS A 135 -6.10 4.51 -14.88
N GLY A 136 -7.27 4.43 -14.25
CA GLY A 136 -7.49 4.94 -12.91
C GLY A 136 -8.91 4.70 -12.46
N TYR A 137 -9.16 4.99 -11.18
CA TYR A 137 -10.52 5.13 -10.67
C TYR A 137 -11.11 6.43 -11.21
N ILE A 138 -12.39 6.39 -11.59
CA ILE A 138 -13.13 7.54 -12.12
C ILE A 138 -14.50 7.57 -11.44
N ASN A 139 -14.88 8.75 -10.93
CA ASN A 139 -16.23 9.04 -10.48
C ASN A 139 -16.67 10.38 -11.10
N THR A 140 -17.88 10.44 -11.64
CA THR A 140 -18.40 11.64 -12.29
C THR A 140 -19.63 12.17 -11.55
N GLY A 141 -19.70 13.48 -11.42
CA GLY A 141 -20.80 14.21 -10.82
C GLY A 141 -21.32 15.28 -11.77
N ILE A 142 -22.59 15.59 -11.65
CA ILE A 142 -23.23 16.75 -12.27
C ILE A 142 -23.87 17.53 -11.13
N ILE A 143 -23.38 18.74 -10.89
CA ILE A 143 -23.94 19.65 -9.90
C ILE A 143 -24.63 20.79 -10.64
N VAL A 144 -25.95 20.86 -10.51
CA VAL A 144 -26.80 21.91 -11.06
C VAL A 144 -27.13 22.87 -9.93
N SER A 145 -26.86 24.15 -10.14
CA SER A 145 -27.14 25.22 -9.18
C SER A 145 -28.05 26.29 -9.80
N LYS A 146 -28.31 27.38 -9.07
CA LYS A 146 -29.33 28.41 -9.36
C LYS A 146 -30.75 27.88 -9.18
N HIS A 147 -31.54 27.82 -10.26
CA HIS A 147 -32.99 27.60 -10.16
C HIS A 147 -33.43 26.13 -10.10
N LEU A 148 -32.58 25.18 -10.49
CA LEU A 148 -32.92 23.75 -10.57
C LEU A 148 -32.30 22.88 -9.46
N GLN A 149 -31.37 23.44 -8.66
CA GLN A 149 -30.64 22.83 -7.53
C GLN A 149 -30.67 21.29 -7.48
N ARG A 150 -29.69 20.64 -8.08
CA ARG A 150 -29.65 19.17 -8.19
C ARG A 150 -28.22 18.64 -8.18
N GLU A 151 -28.03 17.49 -7.54
CA GLU A 151 -26.78 16.74 -7.62
C GLU A 151 -27.04 15.33 -8.18
N ILE A 152 -26.23 14.93 -9.16
CA ILE A 152 -26.34 13.63 -9.83
C ILE A 152 -24.93 13.02 -9.86
N TRP A 153 -24.72 11.96 -9.09
CA TRP A 153 -23.44 11.28 -8.96
C TRP A 153 -23.49 9.88 -9.59
N SER A 154 -22.44 9.46 -10.28
CA SER A 154 -22.37 8.11 -10.84
C SER A 154 -22.08 7.07 -9.77
N GLN A 155 -21.28 7.44 -8.77
CA GLN A 155 -21.06 6.70 -7.54
C GLN A 155 -21.17 7.63 -6.33
N PRO A 156 -21.61 7.12 -5.16
CA PRO A 156 -21.73 7.92 -3.95
C PRO A 156 -20.44 8.68 -3.60
N SER A 157 -20.55 9.91 -3.12
CA SER A 157 -19.38 10.76 -2.82
C SER A 157 -18.40 10.15 -1.81
N ASN A 158 -18.88 9.26 -0.93
CA ASN A 158 -18.04 8.53 0.03
C ASN A 158 -17.13 7.47 -0.60
N SER A 159 -17.33 7.10 -1.87
CA SER A 159 -16.47 6.14 -2.58
C SER A 159 -15.24 6.79 -3.22
N ILE A 160 -15.15 8.13 -3.20
CA ILE A 160 -14.05 8.87 -3.83
C ILE A 160 -12.76 8.68 -3.02
N PRO A 161 -11.67 8.18 -3.64
CA PRO A 161 -10.37 8.08 -2.99
C PRO A 161 -9.86 9.43 -2.52
N ARG A 162 -9.19 9.46 -1.35
CA ARG A 162 -8.66 10.71 -0.75
C ARG A 162 -7.68 11.45 -1.66
N ASN A 163 -6.96 10.74 -2.52
CA ASN A 163 -5.93 11.31 -3.40
C ASN A 163 -6.44 11.59 -4.83
N ALA A 164 -7.76 11.42 -5.06
CA ALA A 164 -8.35 11.69 -6.36
C ALA A 164 -8.28 13.18 -6.69
N GLU A 165 -7.92 13.48 -7.93
CA GLU A 165 -7.91 14.84 -8.44
C GLU A 165 -9.28 15.20 -8.97
N MET A 166 -9.73 16.40 -8.62
CA MET A 166 -10.99 16.96 -9.11
C MET A 166 -10.74 17.79 -10.36
N ILE A 167 -11.45 17.46 -11.43
CA ILE A 167 -11.45 18.20 -12.69
C ILE A 167 -12.88 18.66 -12.95
N THR A 168 -13.06 19.94 -13.25
CA THR A 168 -14.38 20.54 -13.41
C THR A 168 -14.51 21.17 -14.79
N TYR A 169 -15.59 20.84 -15.48
CA TYR A 169 -16.03 21.54 -16.69
C TYR A 169 -17.34 22.26 -16.38
N ARG A 170 -17.31 23.60 -16.43
CA ARG A 170 -18.45 24.45 -16.11
C ARG A 170 -19.18 24.89 -17.37
N LEU A 171 -20.49 24.69 -17.36
CA LEU A 171 -21.42 25.24 -18.33
C LEU A 171 -22.40 26.15 -17.59
N GLU A 172 -22.24 27.47 -17.76
CA GLU A 172 -23.06 28.47 -17.08
C GLU A 172 -23.98 29.20 -18.04
N ASN A 173 -25.25 29.35 -17.63
CA ASN A 173 -26.21 30.22 -18.28
C ASN A 173 -27.01 31.04 -17.24
N GLU A 174 -27.94 31.92 -17.67
CA GLU A 174 -28.71 32.73 -16.72
C GLU A 174 -29.66 31.90 -15.84
N ILE A 175 -30.16 30.76 -16.35
CA ILE A 175 -31.09 29.87 -15.63
C ILE A 175 -30.35 28.93 -14.67
N VAL A 176 -29.32 28.24 -15.17
CA VAL A 176 -28.62 27.17 -14.46
C VAL A 176 -27.12 27.34 -14.61
N ASN A 177 -26.40 26.97 -13.56
CA ASN A 177 -24.98 26.69 -13.67
C ASN A 177 -24.79 25.19 -13.43
N VAL A 178 -24.17 24.51 -14.40
CA VAL A 178 -23.96 23.08 -14.41
C VAL A 178 -22.47 22.79 -14.37
N ASP A 179 -22.02 22.29 -13.22
CA ASP A 179 -20.66 21.82 -13.01
C ASP A 179 -20.59 20.31 -13.27
N TYR A 180 -19.91 19.93 -14.35
CA TYR A 180 -19.52 18.54 -14.58
C TYR A 180 -18.21 18.29 -13.85
N ILE A 181 -18.26 17.44 -12.83
CA ILE A 181 -17.12 17.14 -11.98
C ILE A 181 -16.66 15.73 -12.30
N MET A 182 -15.36 15.55 -12.45
CA MET A 182 -14.71 14.27 -12.57
C MET A 182 -13.65 14.15 -11.48
N TYR A 183 -13.78 13.12 -10.66
CA TYR A 183 -12.71 12.67 -9.80
C TYR A 183 -11.92 11.57 -10.50
N ILE A 184 -10.61 11.74 -10.58
CA ILE A 184 -9.70 10.75 -11.16
C ILE A 184 -8.57 10.42 -10.18
N ASP A 185 -8.42 9.14 -9.88
CA ASP A 185 -7.25 8.62 -9.15
C ASP A 185 -6.46 7.70 -10.08
N TYR A 186 -5.34 8.22 -10.58
CA TYR A 186 -4.53 7.54 -11.59
C TYR A 186 -3.90 6.26 -11.01
N SER A 187 -3.96 5.18 -11.78
CA SER A 187 -3.24 3.97 -11.44
C SER A 187 -1.73 4.23 -11.40
N PHE A 188 -1.03 3.56 -10.49
CA PHE A 188 0.42 3.63 -10.40
C PHE A 188 1.09 3.30 -11.75
N SER A 189 0.54 2.34 -12.51
CA SER A 189 1.05 1.97 -13.83
C SER A 189 1.03 3.13 -14.82
N THR A 190 -0.07 3.90 -14.86
CA THR A 190 -0.20 5.06 -15.75
C THR A 190 0.83 6.13 -15.41
N LEU A 191 0.97 6.48 -14.13
CA LEU A 191 1.96 7.47 -13.68
C LEU A 191 3.39 6.99 -13.96
N TRP A 192 3.70 5.73 -13.63
CA TRP A 192 5.02 5.13 -13.80
C TRP A 192 5.47 5.10 -15.27
N LYS A 193 4.56 4.76 -16.20
CA LYS A 193 4.86 4.75 -17.64
C LYS A 193 5.27 6.12 -18.14
N ARG A 194 4.58 7.18 -17.70
CA ARG A 194 4.75 8.56 -18.16
C ARG A 194 5.92 9.29 -17.50
N MET A 195 6.33 8.85 -16.30
CA MET A 195 7.50 9.44 -15.62
C MET A 195 8.80 9.40 -16.45
N PRO A 196 9.64 10.45 -16.35
CA PRO A 196 10.95 10.49 -16.96
C PRO A 196 11.84 9.37 -16.41
N LYS A 197 12.29 8.46 -17.29
CA LYS A 197 13.07 7.29 -16.88
C LYS A 197 14.42 7.67 -16.28
N THR A 198 15.01 8.78 -16.71
CA THR A 198 16.24 9.35 -16.16
C THR A 198 16.18 9.52 -14.64
N ASN A 199 15.08 10.08 -14.12
CA ASN A 199 14.93 10.32 -12.69
C ASN A 199 14.75 9.02 -11.90
N ILE A 200 14.06 8.04 -12.49
CA ILE A 200 13.93 6.69 -11.92
C ILE A 200 15.30 6.02 -11.83
N TYR A 201 16.10 6.08 -12.89
CA TYR A 201 17.44 5.49 -12.91
C TYR A 201 18.38 6.17 -11.92
N ILE A 202 18.36 7.51 -11.83
CA ILE A 202 19.16 8.25 -10.84
C ILE A 202 18.80 7.80 -9.42
N ASN A 203 17.50 7.69 -9.11
CA ASN A 203 17.06 7.26 -7.79
C ASN A 203 17.50 5.83 -7.47
N LEU A 204 17.37 4.92 -8.44
CA LEU A 204 17.82 3.53 -8.29
C LEU A 204 19.33 3.43 -8.07
N VAL A 205 20.14 4.21 -8.78
CA VAL A 205 21.60 4.25 -8.57
C VAL A 205 21.95 4.76 -7.18
N VAL A 206 21.27 5.81 -6.70
CA VAL A 206 21.47 6.33 -5.34
C VAL A 206 21.13 5.28 -4.29
N GLU A 207 20.04 4.54 -4.48
CA GLU A 207 19.61 3.47 -3.56
C GLU A 207 20.60 2.29 -3.56
N VAL A 208 21.17 1.91 -4.71
CA VAL A 208 22.21 0.88 -4.80
C VAL A 208 23.50 1.31 -4.08
N ILE A 209 23.93 2.57 -4.25
CA ILE A 209 25.09 3.12 -3.53
C ILE A 209 24.83 3.09 -2.02
N LEU A 210 23.61 3.42 -1.59
CA LEU A 210 23.20 3.36 -0.19
C LEU A 210 23.29 1.93 0.37
N ILE A 211 22.72 0.95 -0.32
CA ILE A 211 22.78 -0.46 0.10
C ILE A 211 24.23 -0.94 0.17
N TYR A 212 25.06 -0.56 -0.81
CA TYR A 212 26.47 -0.91 -0.83
C TYR A 212 27.24 -0.31 0.37
N THR A 213 27.03 0.97 0.68
CA THR A 213 27.68 1.63 1.83
C THR A 213 27.26 1.03 3.17
N ILE A 214 25.97 0.68 3.34
CA ILE A 214 25.47 -0.03 4.53
C ILE A 214 26.14 -1.41 4.63
N THR A 215 26.21 -2.15 3.53
CA THR A 215 26.80 -3.50 3.50
C THR A 215 28.28 -3.46 3.88
N LEU A 216 29.05 -2.52 3.31
CA LEU A 216 30.45 -2.28 3.69
C LEU A 216 30.59 -1.93 5.17
N PHE A 217 29.72 -1.06 5.70
CA PHE A 217 29.74 -0.69 7.11
C PHE A 217 29.48 -1.89 8.03
N VAL A 218 28.50 -2.73 7.69
CA VAL A 218 28.18 -3.96 8.44
C VAL A 218 29.34 -4.96 8.39
N LEU A 219 29.97 -5.15 7.23
CA LEU A 219 31.14 -6.03 7.08
C LEU A 219 32.34 -5.52 7.89
N TYR A 220 32.61 -4.22 7.84
CA TYR A 220 33.65 -3.59 8.64
C TYR A 220 33.40 -3.77 10.14
N TYR A 221 32.15 -3.61 10.59
CA TYR A 221 31.77 -3.84 11.97
C TYR A 221 32.01 -5.28 12.44
N ARG A 222 31.60 -6.27 11.64
CA ARG A 222 31.83 -7.69 11.93
C ARG A 222 33.33 -7.99 12.05
N LYS A 223 34.16 -7.42 11.18
CA LYS A 223 35.63 -7.58 11.22
C LYS A 223 36.25 -6.97 12.48
N GLN A 224 35.80 -5.78 12.89
CA GLN A 224 36.25 -5.12 14.13
C GLN A 224 35.87 -5.92 15.39
N GLN A 225 34.67 -6.52 15.45
CA GLN A 225 34.30 -7.39 16.57
C GLN A 225 35.21 -8.63 16.66
N LYS A 226 35.49 -9.28 15.52
CA LYS A 226 36.34 -10.47 15.45
C LYS A 226 37.79 -10.20 15.85
N ASN A 227 38.34 -9.03 15.52
CA ASN A 227 39.72 -8.67 15.90
C ASN A 227 39.83 -8.30 17.39
N ARG A 228 38.74 -7.85 18.03
CA ARG A 228 38.72 -7.47 19.46
C ARG A 228 38.64 -8.68 20.40
N SER A 229 38.09 -9.81 19.94
CA SER A 229 38.06 -11.07 20.70
C SER A 229 39.41 -11.81 20.71
N VAL A 230 40.36 -11.47 19.82
CA VAL A 230 41.67 -12.14 19.74
C VAL A 230 42.72 -11.46 20.61
N SER A 231 42.60 -10.15 20.90
CA SER A 231 43.63 -9.38 21.62
C SER A 231 43.45 -9.32 23.15
N THR A 232 42.66 -10.22 23.75
CA THR A 232 42.39 -10.23 25.22
C THR A 232 42.89 -11.48 25.94
N VAL A 233 43.62 -12.36 25.24
CA VAL A 233 44.36 -13.47 25.83
C VAL A 233 45.83 -13.23 25.51
N ASP A 234 46.50 -12.47 26.38
CA ASP A 234 47.94 -12.58 26.65
C ASP A 234 48.35 -11.36 27.47
N ILE A 235 48.89 -11.65 28.65
CA ILE A 235 49.69 -10.86 29.61
C ILE A 235 49.10 -11.12 31.00
N THR A 236 49.50 -12.23 31.60
CA THR A 236 50.03 -12.33 32.97
C THR A 236 50.12 -13.80 33.37
N SER A 237 51.31 -14.39 33.26
CA SER A 237 51.83 -15.36 34.23
C SER A 237 53.18 -15.91 33.77
N ASP A 238 54.25 -15.44 34.38
CA ASP A 238 55.30 -16.32 34.96
C ASP A 238 56.24 -15.46 35.84
N PRO A 239 57.01 -16.00 36.83
CA PRO A 239 57.44 -17.39 36.95
C PRO A 239 57.47 -18.01 38.37
N ASN A 240 57.77 -19.32 38.40
CA ASN A 240 58.33 -20.17 39.48
C ASN A 240 57.37 -21.09 40.24
N ILE A 241 57.50 -22.41 40.01
CA ILE A 241 58.02 -23.41 40.98
C ILE A 241 58.34 -24.73 40.23
N ILE A 242 59.49 -25.30 40.57
CA ILE A 242 60.13 -26.52 40.07
C ILE A 242 59.48 -27.78 40.67
N THR A 243 59.24 -28.82 39.85
CA THR A 243 59.73 -30.22 40.00
C THR A 243 59.15 -31.15 38.90
N ASP A 244 59.98 -31.50 37.90
CA ASP A 244 60.34 -32.81 37.29
C ASP A 244 59.45 -34.09 37.47
N PRO A 245 59.58 -35.16 36.63
CA PRO A 245 59.32 -35.26 35.17
C PRO A 245 58.62 -36.61 34.77
N ILE A 246 58.48 -36.89 33.45
CA ILE A 246 58.20 -38.22 32.78
C ILE A 246 56.69 -38.59 32.73
N SER A 247 56.05 -39.06 31.64
CA SER A 247 56.49 -39.85 30.49
C SER A 247 55.86 -39.46 29.14
N VAL A 248 56.64 -39.77 28.11
CA VAL A 248 56.31 -40.02 26.71
C VAL A 248 55.12 -40.97 26.57
N ASP A 249 54.15 -40.66 25.71
CA ASP A 249 53.87 -41.51 24.54
C ASP A 249 53.16 -40.76 23.41
N ASN A 250 53.64 -41.03 22.20
CA ASN A 250 53.13 -40.53 20.93
C ASN A 250 52.02 -41.46 20.45
N THR A 251 50.91 -40.95 19.91
CA THR A 251 50.41 -41.46 18.62
C THR A 251 49.36 -40.53 18.00
N VAL A 252 49.73 -40.03 16.83
CA VAL A 252 48.83 -39.53 15.79
C VAL A 252 48.37 -40.75 14.99
N GLU A 253 47.06 -41.01 14.90
CA GLU A 253 46.47 -41.67 13.72
C GLU A 253 45.05 -41.14 13.46
N THR A 254 45.00 -40.24 12.47
CA THR A 254 44.17 -40.27 11.26
C THR A 254 42.78 -40.92 11.29
N GLU A 255 41.79 -40.09 10.95
CA GLU A 255 40.61 -40.33 10.12
C GLU A 255 40.14 -41.78 9.91
N LYS A 256 38.91 -42.06 10.39
CA LYS A 256 38.00 -42.95 9.66
C LYS A 256 36.58 -42.39 9.63
N GLN A 257 36.36 -41.67 8.54
CA GLN A 257 35.06 -41.40 7.94
C GLN A 257 34.20 -42.68 7.92
N THR A 258 33.09 -42.65 8.66
CA THR A 258 31.99 -43.60 8.44
C THR A 258 30.72 -42.79 8.24
N ASN A 259 30.45 -42.49 6.97
CA ASN A 259 29.14 -42.09 6.49
C ASN A 259 28.15 -43.21 6.84
N SER A 260 27.32 -43.00 7.86
CA SER A 260 26.06 -43.72 8.00
C SER A 260 24.92 -42.71 8.01
N THR A 261 24.17 -42.75 6.92
CA THR A 261 22.95 -42.01 6.66
C THR A 261 21.89 -42.42 7.67
N ILE A 262 21.89 -41.78 8.83
CA ILE A 262 20.70 -41.68 9.69
C ILE A 262 20.27 -40.23 9.57
N LYS A 263 19.18 -40.01 8.84
CA LYS A 263 18.49 -38.71 8.76
C LYS A 263 18.06 -38.36 10.18
N LYS A 264 18.93 -37.66 10.91
CA LYS A 264 18.67 -37.15 12.25
C LYS A 264 17.49 -36.18 12.09
N GLU A 265 16.28 -36.58 12.48
CA GLU A 265 15.13 -35.68 12.47
C GLU A 265 15.53 -34.43 13.27
N LEU A 266 15.63 -33.31 12.56
CA LEU A 266 16.00 -32.03 13.14
C LEU A 266 14.96 -31.70 14.23
N SER A 267 15.42 -31.39 15.45
CA SER A 267 14.54 -30.99 16.56
C SER A 267 13.61 -29.88 16.06
N PHE A 268 12.34 -29.88 16.46
CA PHE A 268 11.38 -28.91 15.95
C PHE A 268 11.82 -27.46 16.17
N LYS A 269 12.52 -27.21 17.28
CA LYS A 269 13.14 -25.91 17.57
C LYS A 269 14.18 -25.51 16.52
N ASP A 270 14.96 -26.47 16.04
CA ASP A 270 16.05 -26.29 15.08
C ASP A 270 15.51 -26.11 13.64
N GLN A 271 14.23 -26.41 13.39
CA GLN A 271 13.58 -26.14 12.10
C GLN A 271 13.27 -24.66 11.89
N PHE A 272 13.27 -23.85 12.96
CA PHE A 272 13.02 -22.41 12.90
C PHE A 272 14.29 -21.61 13.15
N VAL A 273 14.62 -20.72 12.21
CA VAL A 273 15.65 -19.69 12.42
C VAL A 273 14.96 -18.32 12.41
N PHE A 274 15.02 -17.63 13.54
CA PHE A 274 14.41 -16.32 13.72
C PHE A 274 15.44 -15.24 13.37
N GLU A 275 15.28 -14.60 12.21
CA GLU A 275 16.05 -13.42 11.82
C GLU A 275 15.27 -12.14 12.14
N LYS A 276 15.95 -10.99 12.08
CA LYS A 276 15.37 -9.70 12.49
C LYS A 276 14.13 -9.32 11.68
N ASP A 277 14.08 -9.70 10.39
CA ASP A 277 13.07 -9.25 9.43
C ASP A 277 12.19 -10.40 8.88
N PHE A 278 12.58 -11.66 9.09
CA PHE A 278 11.83 -12.84 8.62
C PHE A 278 12.16 -14.08 9.47
N VAL A 279 11.36 -15.13 9.32
CA VAL A 279 11.61 -16.44 9.94
C VAL A 279 11.89 -17.44 8.82
N LEU A 280 12.91 -18.27 8.99
CA LEU A 280 13.12 -19.45 8.14
C LEU A 280 12.49 -20.67 8.81
N PHE A 281 11.73 -21.44 8.05
CA PHE A 281 11.27 -22.77 8.41
C PHE A 281 11.85 -23.78 7.42
N ASN A 282 12.68 -24.72 7.89
CA ASN A 282 13.43 -25.64 7.02
C ASN A 282 14.14 -24.91 5.86
N ASP A 283 14.91 -23.88 6.21
CA ASP A 283 15.67 -23.01 5.28
C ASP A 283 14.83 -22.22 4.26
N ARG A 284 13.50 -22.15 4.43
CA ARG A 284 12.60 -21.36 3.57
C ARG A 284 12.01 -20.17 4.31
N PRO A 285 12.01 -18.96 3.73
CA PRO A 285 11.42 -17.79 4.38
C PRO A 285 9.90 -17.93 4.48
N ILE A 286 9.37 -17.68 5.66
CA ILE A 286 7.93 -17.68 5.95
C ILE A 286 7.47 -16.30 6.43
N LYS A 287 6.26 -15.91 6.02
CA LYS A 287 5.63 -14.67 6.45
C LYS A 287 4.93 -14.90 7.79
N MET A 288 5.60 -14.54 8.89
CA MET A 288 5.03 -14.62 10.24
C MET A 288 5.06 -13.23 10.88
N PRO A 289 3.92 -12.67 11.33
CA PRO A 289 3.93 -11.37 12.00
C PRO A 289 4.67 -11.43 13.34
N ASN A 290 5.29 -10.32 13.76
CA ASN A 290 6.17 -10.24 14.93
C ASN A 290 5.53 -10.81 16.22
N GLN A 291 4.24 -10.54 16.45
CA GLN A 291 3.53 -11.10 17.62
C GLN A 291 3.49 -12.64 17.58
N GLN A 292 3.21 -13.25 16.43
CA GLN A 292 3.19 -14.70 16.26
C GLN A 292 4.58 -15.31 16.40
N GLN A 293 5.63 -14.63 15.92
CA GLN A 293 7.02 -15.07 16.11
C GLN A 293 7.37 -15.15 17.59
N LYS A 294 7.09 -14.09 18.35
CA LYS A 294 7.36 -14.05 19.79
C LYS A 294 6.57 -15.10 20.56
N ILE A 295 5.29 -15.32 20.21
CA ILE A 295 4.47 -16.38 20.82
C ILE A 295 5.08 -17.76 20.52
N LEU A 296 5.49 -18.03 19.27
CA LEU A 296 6.12 -19.31 18.93
C LEU A 296 7.44 -19.52 19.69
N ILE A 297 8.29 -18.49 19.77
CA ILE A 297 9.52 -18.51 20.59
C ILE A 297 9.19 -18.82 22.05
N PHE A 298 8.10 -18.25 22.58
CA PHE A 298 7.63 -18.50 23.94
C PHE A 298 7.31 -19.99 24.15
N PHE A 299 6.59 -20.64 23.22
CA PHE A 299 6.38 -22.09 23.25
C PHE A 299 7.70 -22.88 23.16
N LEU A 300 8.58 -22.55 22.22
CA LEU A 300 9.86 -23.24 21.98
C LEU A 300 10.87 -23.13 23.14
N ASN A 301 10.65 -22.20 24.06
CA ASN A 301 11.46 -22.00 25.25
C ASN A 301 10.85 -22.57 26.53
N ARG A 302 9.63 -23.13 26.47
CA ARG A 302 9.01 -23.84 27.60
C ARG A 302 9.27 -25.34 27.54
N PRO A 303 9.43 -26.00 28.70
CA PRO A 303 9.54 -27.45 28.75
C PRO A 303 8.27 -28.09 28.16
N ASN A 304 8.44 -29.16 27.38
CA ASN A 304 7.37 -29.88 26.69
C ASN A 304 6.49 -28.99 25.78
N TYR A 305 6.98 -27.82 25.38
CA TYR A 305 6.23 -26.82 24.61
C TYR A 305 4.85 -26.51 25.21
N ARG A 306 4.78 -26.52 26.54
CA ARG A 306 3.55 -26.32 27.32
C ARG A 306 3.58 -24.95 27.97
N VAL A 307 2.55 -24.16 27.72
CA VAL A 307 2.45 -22.75 28.13
C VAL A 307 1.17 -22.53 28.92
N ASN A 308 1.27 -21.88 30.08
CA ASN A 308 0.12 -21.45 30.86
C ASN A 308 -0.56 -20.24 30.19
N LYS A 309 -1.90 -20.25 30.09
CA LYS A 309 -2.70 -19.18 29.49
C LYS A 309 -2.56 -17.86 30.24
N HIS A 310 -2.45 -17.87 31.56
CA HIS A 310 -2.24 -16.67 32.37
C HIS A 310 -0.88 -16.04 32.10
N GLU A 311 0.21 -16.81 32.12
CA GLU A 311 1.55 -16.31 31.76
C GLU A 311 1.58 -15.71 30.35
N LEU A 312 0.89 -16.36 29.40
CA LEU A 312 0.79 -15.87 28.02
C LEU A 312 0.03 -14.53 27.96
N LYS A 313 -1.01 -14.34 28.78
CA LYS A 313 -1.75 -13.08 28.86
C LYS A 313 -0.88 -11.96 29.43
N GLU A 314 -0.14 -12.23 30.51
CA GLU A 314 0.74 -11.26 31.16
C GLU A 314 1.90 -10.82 30.25
N GLU A 315 2.53 -11.75 29.54
CA GLU A 315 3.67 -11.45 28.67
C GLU A 315 3.26 -10.59 27.46
N PHE A 316 2.12 -10.89 26.83
CA PHE A 316 1.74 -10.31 25.54
C PHE A 316 0.69 -9.20 25.62
N TRP A 317 -0.12 -9.15 26.70
CA TRP A 317 -1.16 -8.15 26.90
C TRP A 317 -1.25 -7.66 28.36
N PRO A 318 -0.14 -7.20 28.98
CA PRO A 318 -0.12 -6.83 30.41
C PRO A 318 -1.03 -5.66 30.78
N LYS A 319 -1.43 -4.83 29.81
CA LYS A 319 -2.26 -3.63 30.02
C LYS A 319 -3.76 -3.86 29.78
N ASN A 320 -4.16 -5.06 29.36
CA ASN A 320 -5.57 -5.37 29.10
C ASN A 320 -6.17 -6.09 30.32
N SER A 321 -7.31 -5.61 30.81
CA SER A 321 -8.01 -6.19 31.95
C SER A 321 -8.60 -7.57 31.67
N ASP A 322 -8.99 -7.86 30.42
CA ASP A 322 -9.37 -9.22 29.98
C ASP A 322 -8.84 -9.51 28.55
N PRO A 323 -7.61 -10.03 28.43
CA PRO A 323 -7.01 -10.35 27.14
C PRO A 323 -7.44 -11.70 26.55
N THR A 324 -8.47 -12.37 27.07
CA THR A 324 -8.84 -13.73 26.65
C THR A 324 -9.15 -13.83 25.15
N ASN A 325 -9.91 -12.88 24.59
CA ASN A 325 -10.21 -12.84 23.16
C ASN A 325 -8.98 -12.55 22.29
N ASN A 326 -8.11 -11.65 22.76
CA ASN A 326 -6.88 -11.30 22.06
C ASN A 326 -5.91 -12.49 22.01
N MET A 327 -5.75 -13.17 23.14
CA MET A 327 -4.97 -14.39 23.26
C MET A 327 -5.49 -15.48 22.31
N THR A 328 -6.79 -15.75 22.35
CA THR A 328 -7.41 -16.79 21.51
C THR A 328 -7.24 -16.47 20.02
N SER A 329 -7.46 -15.22 19.62
CA SER A 329 -7.25 -14.75 18.23
C SER A 329 -5.78 -14.89 17.79
N ALA A 330 -4.82 -14.53 18.64
CA ALA A 330 -3.41 -14.63 18.33
C ALA A 330 -2.93 -16.09 18.21
N ILE A 331 -3.43 -16.98 19.08
CA ILE A 331 -3.17 -18.42 19.01
C ILE A 331 -3.77 -19.01 17.74
N ASN A 332 -5.01 -18.68 17.38
CA ASN A 332 -5.63 -19.18 16.15
C ASN A 332 -4.89 -18.70 14.90
N LYS A 333 -4.41 -17.46 14.87
CA LYS A 333 -3.53 -16.96 13.81
C LYS A 333 -2.23 -17.76 13.72
N LEU A 334 -1.59 -18.05 14.85
CA LEU A 334 -0.37 -18.86 14.86
C LEU A 334 -0.63 -20.30 14.38
N LYS A 335 -1.73 -20.94 14.80
CA LYS A 335 -2.13 -22.26 14.29
C LYS A 335 -2.26 -22.27 12.77
N LYS A 336 -2.95 -21.27 12.21
CA LYS A 336 -3.13 -21.15 10.75
C LYS A 336 -1.79 -21.01 10.02
N ILE A 337 -0.85 -20.23 10.56
CA ILE A 337 0.49 -20.10 9.96
C ILE A 337 1.23 -21.44 10.00
N LEU A 338 1.16 -22.18 11.11
CA LEU A 338 1.79 -23.50 11.23
C LEU A 338 1.20 -24.50 10.21
N GLU A 339 -0.11 -24.44 9.97
CA GLU A 339 -0.79 -25.24 8.95
C GLU A 339 -0.36 -24.83 7.53
N GLU A 340 -0.33 -23.54 7.22
CA GLU A 340 0.07 -22.99 5.90
C GLU A 340 1.52 -23.36 5.52
N ILE A 341 2.43 -23.46 6.49
CA ILE A 341 3.83 -23.87 6.25
C ILE A 341 4.00 -25.40 6.26
N ASN A 342 2.90 -26.16 6.34
CA ASN A 342 2.88 -27.62 6.45
C ASN A 342 3.76 -28.13 7.62
N SER A 343 3.68 -27.45 8.76
CA SER A 343 4.38 -27.83 9.98
C SER A 343 3.81 -29.14 10.50
N LYS A 344 4.68 -30.06 10.93
CA LYS A 344 4.26 -31.26 11.68
C LYS A 344 3.68 -30.93 13.06
N TYR A 345 3.66 -29.67 13.49
CA TYR A 345 3.23 -29.27 14.83
C TYR A 345 2.07 -28.28 14.78
N THR A 346 1.14 -28.45 15.72
CA THR A 346 -0.03 -27.59 15.92
C THR A 346 -0.25 -27.30 17.40
N ILE A 347 -0.98 -26.23 17.70
CA ILE A 347 -1.28 -25.83 19.08
C ILE A 347 -2.65 -26.37 19.46
N ILE A 348 -2.77 -27.01 20.62
CA ILE A 348 -4.05 -27.45 21.19
C ILE A 348 -4.17 -26.95 22.63
N THR A 349 -5.42 -26.88 23.12
CA THR A 349 -5.66 -26.80 24.56
C THR A 349 -5.25 -28.14 25.19
N ASP A 350 -4.53 -28.10 26.29
CA ASP A 350 -4.14 -29.30 27.02
C ASP A 350 -5.39 -30.01 27.57
N LYS A 351 -5.54 -31.30 27.24
CA LYS A 351 -6.68 -32.11 27.68
C LYS A 351 -6.65 -32.44 29.17
N THR A 352 -5.48 -32.36 29.79
CA THR A 352 -5.30 -32.66 31.22
C THR A 352 -5.49 -31.43 32.10
N ASN A 353 -5.32 -30.23 31.54
CA ASN A 353 -5.52 -28.97 32.25
C ASN A 353 -5.82 -27.85 31.25
N GLU A 354 -7.07 -27.42 31.19
CA GLU A 354 -7.53 -26.41 30.23
C GLU A 354 -6.86 -25.04 30.39
N GLU A 355 -6.16 -24.77 31.49
CA GLU A 355 -5.36 -23.54 31.66
C GLU A 355 -4.07 -23.53 30.84
N TYR A 356 -3.76 -24.59 30.09
CA TYR A 356 -2.56 -24.70 29.30
C TYR A 356 -2.84 -24.84 27.80
N TYR A 357 -1.97 -24.25 27.00
CA TYR A 357 -1.78 -24.60 25.60
C TYR A 357 -0.54 -25.49 25.45
N VAL A 358 -0.59 -26.44 24.52
CA VAL A 358 0.56 -27.30 24.17
C VAL A 358 0.76 -27.27 22.67
N LEU A 359 2.01 -27.09 22.25
CA LEU A 359 2.43 -27.27 20.86
C LEU A 359 2.85 -28.74 20.67
N ILE A 360 2.03 -29.50 19.95
CA ILE A 360 2.20 -30.95 19.78
C ILE A 360 2.44 -31.31 18.32
N ARG A 361 3.09 -32.45 18.07
CA ARG A 361 3.18 -33.03 16.73
C ARG A 361 1.79 -33.50 16.29
N ASP A 362 1.29 -32.98 15.17
CA ASP A 362 0.05 -33.41 14.55
C ASP A 362 0.26 -34.76 13.85
N LYS A 363 -0.37 -35.82 14.37
CA LYS A 363 -0.30 -37.18 13.82
C LYS A 363 -1.12 -37.35 12.54
N SER A 364 -1.94 -36.36 12.15
CA SER A 364 -2.71 -36.41 10.91
C SER A 364 -1.88 -36.02 9.66
N ALA A 365 -0.75 -35.33 9.85
CA ALA A 365 0.15 -34.89 8.78
C ALA A 365 1.13 -35.97 8.26
N GLU A 366 1.08 -37.21 8.79
CA GLU A 366 1.93 -38.34 8.36
C GLU A 366 1.28 -39.23 7.27
N LYS A 367 0.10 -38.86 6.73
CA LYS A 367 -0.52 -39.53 5.58
C LYS A 367 -0.40 -38.70 4.29
N ILE A 368 0.80 -38.58 3.74
CA ILE A 368 1.02 -38.37 2.29
C ILE A 368 2.21 -39.22 1.86
#